data_AF-A0A3M1C257-F1
#
_entry.id   AF-A0A3M1C257-F1
#
_cell.length_a   1.000
_cell.length_b   1.000
_cell.length_c   1.000
_cell.angle_alpha   90.00
_cell.angle_beta   90.00
_cell.angle_gamma   90.00
#
_symmetry.space_group_name_H-M   'P 1'
#
loop_
_entity.id
_entity.type
_entity.pdbx_description
1 polymer ?
#
loop_
_entity_poly.entity_id
_entity_poly.type
_entity_poly.pdbx_seq_one_letter_code
_entity_poly.pdbx_strand_id
1 'polypeptide(L)'
;MKKWLFVFCCVFQLSCSLNALRDIADKNTDEALLEAAKQSLNEKDWTGAIAKFSQMSSAFLAREEVKHYQASAYAGRCGYDFFTFIDQLSNMGSENFFLFLMKTFKGTTSSQINDCIQAESILKSIDTNAAKRSIDDNIMMAMMSLVKIGAILAANFDTNADGVVDSTGSNEACSTTYMSDSDAGEVGTGITLFLTSLGAVGSSIGGVDTSTIDSLCTNLDDPSLPAGMNFCSITDKSSFTPEMIKGIRSMVNEGDTTGLATCSIASPQDIVTCYCP
;
A
#
# COMPACT_ATOMS: atom_id res chain seq x y z
N MET A 1 -50.35 38.45 -38.57
CA MET A 1 -50.13 37.03 -38.20
C MET A 1 -48.63 36.77 -38.11
N LYS A 2 -48.04 36.93 -36.92
CA LYS A 2 -46.67 36.51 -36.58
C LYS A 2 -46.70 36.06 -35.11
N LYS A 3 -47.26 34.87 -34.89
CA LYS A 3 -46.95 34.03 -33.72
C LYS A 3 -45.74 33.17 -34.15
N TRP A 4 -44.95 32.65 -33.21
CA TRP A 4 -43.68 31.92 -33.40
C TRP A 4 -42.43 32.80 -33.36
N LEU A 5 -42.04 33.28 -32.17
CA LEU A 5 -40.62 33.35 -31.77
C LEU A 5 -40.41 33.69 -30.27
N PHE A 6 -41.20 33.12 -29.36
CA PHE A 6 -41.05 33.39 -27.92
C PHE A 6 -41.24 32.13 -27.06
N VAL A 7 -40.65 31.01 -27.48
CA VAL A 7 -40.73 29.73 -26.75
C VAL A 7 -39.35 29.12 -26.45
N PHE A 8 -38.24 29.80 -26.79
CA PHE A 8 -36.90 29.23 -26.56
C PHE A 8 -36.18 29.71 -25.29
N CYS A 9 -36.78 30.60 -24.48
CA CYS A 9 -36.09 31.22 -23.34
C CYS A 9 -36.67 30.90 -21.96
N CYS A 10 -37.69 30.02 -21.84
CA CYS A 10 -38.42 29.79 -20.58
C CYS A 10 -38.47 28.33 -20.11
N VAL A 11 -37.43 27.51 -20.39
CA VAL A 11 -37.39 26.10 -19.93
C VAL A 11 -36.19 25.77 -19.01
N PHE A 12 -35.31 26.73 -18.72
CA PHE A 12 -34.15 26.49 -17.83
C PHE A 12 -34.33 27.03 -16.39
N GLN A 13 -35.56 27.10 -15.87
CA GLN A 13 -35.82 27.54 -14.49
C GLN A 13 -36.61 26.54 -13.63
N LEU A 14 -36.67 25.27 -14.02
CA LEU A 14 -37.34 24.25 -13.22
C LEU A 14 -36.33 23.30 -12.58
N SER A 15 -36.14 23.51 -11.28
CA SER A 15 -35.67 22.56 -10.27
C SER A 15 -34.19 22.15 -10.27
N CYS A 16 -33.48 22.53 -9.20
CA CYS A 16 -32.16 22.01 -8.82
C CYS A 16 -32.17 20.52 -8.37
N SER A 17 -33.17 19.72 -8.72
CA SER A 17 -33.29 18.34 -8.22
C SER A 17 -33.42 17.25 -9.28
N LEU A 18 -33.73 17.59 -10.54
CA LEU A 18 -33.83 16.60 -11.63
C LEU A 18 -33.24 17.17 -12.91
N ASN A 19 -31.97 16.85 -13.15
CA ASN A 19 -31.31 17.14 -14.42
C ASN A 19 -31.91 16.20 -15.49
N ALA A 20 -32.86 16.70 -16.30
CA ALA A 20 -33.56 15.93 -17.34
C ALA A 20 -32.63 15.26 -18.37
N LEU A 21 -31.36 15.72 -18.45
CA LEU A 21 -30.34 15.12 -19.30
C LEU A 21 -29.74 13.83 -18.71
N ARG A 22 -29.95 13.53 -17.42
CA ARG A 22 -29.38 12.37 -16.72
C ARG A 22 -29.90 11.03 -17.25
N ASP A 23 -31.13 10.99 -17.76
CA ASP A 23 -31.72 9.76 -18.31
C ASP A 23 -31.43 9.57 -19.80
N ILE A 24 -30.90 10.60 -20.47
CA ILE A 24 -30.53 10.56 -21.89
C ILE A 24 -29.01 10.37 -22.07
N ALA A 25 -28.20 10.66 -21.04
CA ALA A 25 -26.76 10.47 -21.07
C ALA A 25 -26.39 8.98 -21.15
N ASP A 26 -25.47 8.63 -22.06
CA ASP A 26 -24.88 7.29 -22.11
C ASP A 26 -23.99 7.06 -20.89
N LYS A 27 -24.33 6.05 -20.09
CA LYS A 27 -23.64 5.70 -18.84
C LYS A 27 -22.53 4.67 -19.04
N ASN A 28 -22.35 4.20 -20.27
CA ASN A 28 -21.41 3.12 -20.61
C ASN A 28 -20.16 3.63 -21.32
N THR A 29 -20.00 4.94 -21.52
CA THR A 29 -18.74 5.50 -22.01
C THR A 29 -17.68 5.42 -20.92
N ASP A 30 -16.41 5.34 -21.30
CA ASP A 30 -15.30 5.26 -20.35
C ASP A 30 -15.29 6.47 -19.38
N GLU A 31 -15.60 7.67 -19.88
CA GLU A 31 -15.72 8.88 -19.06
C GLU A 31 -16.87 8.80 -18.06
N ALA A 32 -18.04 8.29 -18.47
CA ALA A 32 -19.18 8.13 -17.57
C ALA A 32 -18.89 7.07 -16.49
N LEU A 33 -18.20 5.99 -16.86
CA LEU A 33 -17.73 4.97 -15.93
C LEU A 33 -16.72 5.56 -14.94
N LEU A 34 -15.80 6.43 -15.38
CA LEU A 34 -14.79 7.05 -14.52
C LEU A 34 -15.43 7.96 -13.48
N GLU A 35 -16.36 8.81 -13.90
CA GLU A 35 -17.07 9.68 -12.96
C GLU A 35 -17.91 8.87 -11.97
N ALA A 36 -18.54 7.79 -12.41
CA ALA A 36 -19.25 6.88 -11.50
C ALA A 36 -18.31 6.13 -10.55
N ALA A 37 -17.10 5.77 -10.99
CA ALA A 37 -16.08 5.17 -10.15
C ALA A 37 -15.59 6.15 -9.07
N LYS A 38 -15.34 7.42 -9.44
CA LYS A 38 -14.97 8.49 -8.50
C LYS A 38 -16.06 8.74 -7.45
N GLN A 39 -17.34 8.70 -7.84
CA GLN A 39 -18.46 8.78 -6.89
C GLN A 39 -18.42 7.60 -5.90
N SER A 40 -18.20 6.39 -6.41
CA SER A 40 -18.10 5.18 -5.57
C SER A 40 -16.92 5.28 -4.59
N LEU A 41 -15.76 5.81 -5.04
CA LEU A 41 -14.61 6.09 -4.16
C LEU A 41 -14.94 7.08 -3.04
N ASN A 42 -15.63 8.17 -3.36
CA ASN A 42 -16.04 9.18 -2.37
C ASN A 42 -17.02 8.59 -1.33
N GLU A 43 -17.85 7.65 -1.75
CA GLU A 43 -18.79 6.91 -0.88
C GLU A 43 -18.12 5.74 -0.13
N LYS A 44 -16.81 5.53 -0.32
CA LYS A 44 -16.05 4.37 0.17
C LYS A 44 -16.59 3.02 -0.32
N ASP A 45 -17.33 3.01 -1.43
CA ASP A 45 -17.74 1.79 -2.15
C ASP A 45 -16.61 1.33 -3.08
N TRP A 46 -15.59 0.72 -2.49
CA TRP A 46 -14.41 0.23 -3.19
C TRP A 46 -14.74 -0.84 -4.23
N THR A 47 -15.69 -1.73 -3.90
CA THR A 47 -16.10 -2.81 -4.80
C THR A 47 -16.88 -2.27 -5.99
N GLY A 48 -17.78 -1.31 -5.76
CA GLY A 48 -18.47 -0.59 -6.83
C GLY A 48 -17.50 0.15 -7.74
N ALA A 49 -16.51 0.85 -7.18
CA ALA A 49 -15.48 1.53 -7.95
C ALA A 49 -14.69 0.56 -8.85
N ILE A 50 -14.20 -0.55 -8.29
CA ILE A 50 -13.46 -1.60 -9.03
C ILE A 50 -14.31 -2.18 -10.16
N ALA A 51 -15.58 -2.46 -9.90
CA ALA A 51 -16.51 -2.97 -10.91
C ALA A 51 -16.74 -1.98 -12.07
N LYS A 52 -16.64 -0.67 -11.84
CA LYS A 52 -16.68 0.34 -12.90
C LYS A 52 -15.39 0.39 -13.69
N PHE A 53 -14.22 0.30 -13.04
CA PHE A 53 -12.95 0.21 -13.76
C PHE A 53 -12.88 -1.02 -14.67
N SER A 54 -13.41 -2.17 -14.25
CA SER A 54 -13.40 -3.39 -15.08
C SER A 54 -14.27 -3.30 -16.35
N GLN A 55 -15.12 -2.28 -16.46
CA GLN A 55 -15.97 -2.05 -17.63
C GLN A 55 -15.34 -1.08 -18.65
N MET A 56 -14.26 -0.40 -18.26
CA MET A 56 -13.58 0.56 -19.14
C MET A 56 -12.73 -0.14 -20.20
N SER A 57 -12.48 0.55 -21.31
CA SER A 57 -11.52 0.09 -22.31
C SER A 57 -10.09 0.05 -21.77
N SER A 58 -9.27 -0.85 -22.31
CA SER A 58 -7.86 -0.97 -21.93
C SER A 58 -7.06 0.31 -22.22
N ALA A 59 -7.40 1.03 -23.30
CA ALA A 59 -6.77 2.30 -23.65
C ALA A 59 -7.07 3.39 -22.62
N PHE A 60 -8.27 3.37 -22.03
CA PHE A 60 -8.65 4.32 -21.00
C PHE A 60 -8.03 3.99 -19.65
N LEU A 61 -8.02 2.70 -19.27
CA LEU A 61 -7.31 2.20 -18.08
C LEU A 61 -5.80 2.45 -18.12
N ALA A 62 -5.20 2.62 -19.31
CA ALA A 62 -3.79 2.93 -19.45
C ALA A 62 -3.43 4.37 -19.05
N ARG A 63 -4.42 5.27 -18.95
CA ARG A 63 -4.20 6.68 -18.55
C ARG A 63 -3.77 6.74 -17.09
N GLU A 64 -2.76 7.56 -16.81
CA GLU A 64 -2.19 7.75 -15.47
C GLU A 64 -3.24 8.14 -14.43
N GLU A 65 -4.10 9.12 -14.75
CA GLU A 65 -5.18 9.55 -13.86
C GLU A 65 -6.12 8.39 -13.46
N VAL A 66 -6.40 7.49 -14.40
CA VAL A 66 -7.32 6.35 -14.18
C VAL A 66 -6.65 5.32 -13.30
N LYS A 67 -5.34 5.08 -13.50
CA LYS A 67 -4.53 4.21 -12.64
C LYS A 67 -4.51 4.71 -11.19
N HIS A 68 -4.44 6.01 -10.94
CA HIS A 68 -4.51 6.55 -9.57
C HIS A 68 -5.83 6.22 -8.88
N TYR A 69 -6.96 6.44 -9.54
CA TYR A 69 -8.26 6.11 -8.96
C TYR A 69 -8.45 4.60 -8.82
N GLN A 70 -7.99 3.81 -9.80
CA GLN A 70 -8.08 2.36 -9.73
C GLN A 70 -7.23 1.78 -8.59
N ALA A 71 -5.98 2.24 -8.45
CA ALA A 71 -5.10 1.86 -7.34
C ALA A 71 -5.71 2.27 -6.00
N SER A 72 -6.31 3.47 -5.92
CA SER A 72 -7.01 3.95 -4.71
C SER A 72 -8.17 3.05 -4.32
N ALA A 73 -8.93 2.53 -5.30
CA ALA A 73 -10.03 1.61 -5.03
C ALA A 73 -9.54 0.29 -4.41
N TYR A 74 -8.48 -0.29 -4.97
CA TYR A 74 -7.87 -1.50 -4.42
C TYR A 74 -7.22 -1.24 -3.05
N ALA A 75 -6.54 -0.11 -2.88
CA ALA A 75 -5.97 0.30 -1.60
C ALA A 75 -7.05 0.42 -0.51
N GLY A 76 -8.16 1.09 -0.82
CA GLY A 76 -9.31 1.21 0.08
C GLY A 76 -9.92 -0.13 0.46
N ARG A 77 -10.02 -1.07 -0.50
CA ARG A 77 -10.49 -2.44 -0.22
C ARG A 77 -9.49 -3.24 0.62
N CYS A 78 -8.19 -2.95 0.51
CA CYS A 78 -7.16 -3.47 1.42
C CYS A 78 -7.22 -2.86 2.83
N GLY A 79 -8.06 -1.84 3.08
CA GLY A 79 -8.21 -1.21 4.38
C GLY A 79 -7.43 0.11 4.53
N TYR A 80 -6.85 0.64 3.45
CA TYR A 80 -6.21 1.95 3.47
C TYR A 80 -7.24 3.08 3.54
N ASP A 81 -7.11 3.92 4.57
CA ASP A 81 -7.76 5.23 4.67
C ASP A 81 -6.68 6.26 5.01
N PHE A 82 -6.36 7.15 4.07
CA PHE A 82 -5.22 8.06 4.19
C PHE A 82 -5.24 8.89 5.47
N PHE A 83 -6.39 9.50 5.80
CA PHE A 83 -6.49 10.36 6.98
C PHE A 83 -6.33 9.56 8.26
N THR A 84 -6.95 8.37 8.33
CA THR A 84 -6.82 7.48 9.48
C THR A 84 -5.37 7.00 9.63
N PHE A 85 -4.72 6.60 8.54
CA PHE A 85 -3.35 6.10 8.57
C PHE A 85 -2.35 7.18 8.97
N ILE A 86 -2.46 8.40 8.44
CA ILE A 86 -1.59 9.53 8.80
C ILE A 86 -1.80 9.94 10.27
N ASP A 87 -3.04 9.95 10.75
CA ASP A 87 -3.33 10.22 12.16
C ASP A 87 -2.69 9.16 13.07
N GLN A 88 -2.83 7.87 12.74
CA GLN A 88 -2.18 6.78 13.47
C GLN A 88 -0.65 6.88 13.43
N LEU A 89 -0.07 7.15 12.25
CA LEU A 89 1.37 7.29 12.08
C LEU A 89 1.93 8.45 12.91
N SER A 90 1.20 9.58 12.98
CA SER A 90 1.58 10.72 13.81
C SER A 90 1.55 10.44 15.32
N ASN A 91 0.82 9.40 15.73
CA ASN A 91 0.61 9.00 17.12
C ASN A 91 1.32 7.69 17.50
N MET A 92 2.24 7.16 16.66
CA MET A 92 2.93 5.89 16.87
C MET A 92 3.76 5.84 18.16
N GLY A 93 4.32 6.97 18.61
CA GLY A 93 5.16 7.03 19.80
C GLY A 93 6.50 6.30 19.61
N SER A 94 6.90 5.46 20.57
CA SER A 94 8.16 4.71 20.56
C SER A 94 7.98 3.22 20.19
N GLU A 95 6.85 2.87 19.58
CA GLU A 95 6.59 1.51 19.15
C GLU A 95 7.45 1.13 17.94
N ASN A 96 7.87 -0.14 17.87
CA ASN A 96 8.58 -0.66 16.70
C ASN A 96 7.71 -0.51 15.45
N PHE A 97 8.34 -0.06 14.36
CA PHE A 97 7.61 0.36 13.17
C PHE A 97 6.72 -0.74 12.57
N PHE A 98 7.19 -1.99 12.48
CA PHE A 98 6.40 -3.10 11.96
C PHE A 98 5.29 -3.54 12.91
N LEU A 99 5.51 -3.43 14.22
CA LEU A 99 4.48 -3.70 15.21
C LEU A 99 3.33 -2.70 15.08
N PHE A 100 3.66 -1.41 14.88
CA PHE A 100 2.69 -0.37 14.58
C PHE A 100 1.88 -0.67 13.30
N LEU A 101 2.55 -1.03 12.21
CA LEU A 101 1.88 -1.35 10.95
C LEU A 101 0.96 -2.58 11.09
N MET A 102 1.42 -3.64 11.75
CA MET A 102 0.62 -4.84 12.03
C MET A 102 -0.65 -4.47 12.81
N LYS A 103 -0.52 -3.72 13.92
CA LYS A 103 -1.65 -3.25 14.74
C LYS A 103 -2.64 -2.41 13.95
N THR A 104 -2.13 -1.57 13.06
CA THR A 104 -2.94 -0.66 12.25
C THR A 104 -3.83 -1.42 11.27
N PHE A 105 -3.32 -2.51 10.70
CA PHE A 105 -4.02 -3.33 9.69
C PHE A 105 -4.47 -4.69 10.25
N LYS A 106 -4.73 -4.79 11.55
CA LYS A 106 -5.20 -6.01 12.21
C LYS A 106 -6.47 -6.60 11.57
N GLY A 107 -6.60 -7.92 11.63
CA GLY A 107 -7.74 -8.64 11.04
C GLY A 107 -7.77 -8.66 9.51
N THR A 108 -6.64 -8.32 8.87
CA THR A 108 -6.48 -8.42 7.42
C THR A 108 -6.65 -9.87 6.94
N THR A 109 -7.34 -10.03 5.82
CA THR A 109 -7.54 -11.31 5.13
C THR A 109 -6.63 -11.47 3.91
N SER A 110 -6.44 -12.70 3.42
CA SER A 110 -5.68 -12.95 2.18
C SER A 110 -6.27 -12.22 0.96
N SER A 111 -7.59 -12.00 0.92
CA SER A 111 -8.22 -11.22 -0.16
C SER A 111 -7.77 -9.76 -0.13
N GLN A 112 -7.67 -9.18 1.07
CA GLN A 112 -7.20 -7.80 1.23
C GLN A 112 -5.72 -7.67 0.89
N ILE A 113 -4.88 -8.65 1.26
CA ILE A 113 -3.47 -8.68 0.82
C ILE A 113 -3.37 -8.66 -0.71
N ASN A 114 -4.19 -9.46 -1.40
CA ASN A 114 -4.23 -9.45 -2.87
C ASN A 114 -4.66 -8.08 -3.43
N ASP A 115 -5.57 -7.38 -2.76
CA ASP A 115 -5.95 -6.01 -3.13
C ASP A 115 -4.80 -5.02 -2.94
N CYS A 116 -4.03 -5.14 -1.86
CA CYS A 116 -2.81 -4.36 -1.66
C CYS A 116 -1.78 -4.58 -2.78
N ILE A 117 -1.53 -5.84 -3.14
CA ILE A 117 -0.62 -6.22 -4.24
C ILE A 117 -1.14 -5.66 -5.57
N GLN A 118 -2.46 -5.72 -5.80
CA GLN A 118 -3.07 -5.19 -7.02
C GLN A 118 -2.95 -3.67 -7.12
N ALA A 119 -3.15 -2.95 -6.01
CA ALA A 119 -2.95 -1.50 -5.93
C ALA A 119 -1.50 -1.12 -6.25
N GLU A 120 -0.52 -1.78 -5.61
CA GLU A 120 0.89 -1.59 -5.91
C GLU A 120 1.21 -1.88 -7.38
N SER A 121 0.72 -3.00 -7.92
CA SER A 121 0.95 -3.37 -9.33
C SER A 121 0.42 -2.30 -10.29
N ILE A 122 -0.72 -1.68 -10.00
CA ILE A 122 -1.27 -0.59 -10.81
C ILE A 122 -0.36 0.63 -10.73
N LEU A 123 0.12 1.00 -9.54
CA LEU A 123 1.05 2.13 -9.37
C LEU A 123 2.40 1.88 -10.06
N LYS A 124 2.95 0.66 -9.98
CA LYS A 124 4.17 0.27 -10.70
C LYS A 124 4.00 0.32 -12.22
N SER A 125 2.76 0.19 -12.71
CA SER A 125 2.46 0.30 -14.14
C SER A 125 2.49 1.74 -14.66
N ILE A 126 2.60 2.75 -13.79
CA ILE A 126 2.85 4.14 -14.18
C ILE A 126 4.32 4.25 -14.61
N ASP A 127 5.24 4.01 -13.69
CA ASP A 127 6.64 3.75 -13.97
C ASP A 127 7.27 2.94 -12.81
N THR A 128 8.13 1.99 -13.14
CA THR A 128 8.85 1.17 -12.15
C THR A 128 9.96 1.93 -11.44
N ASN A 129 10.45 3.02 -12.02
CA ASN A 129 11.50 3.88 -11.46
C ASN A 129 10.89 5.07 -10.71
N ALA A 130 11.17 5.18 -9.41
CA ALA A 130 10.72 6.28 -8.56
C ALA A 130 11.08 7.67 -9.13
N ALA A 131 12.25 7.82 -9.76
CA ALA A 131 12.71 9.10 -10.33
C ALA A 131 11.92 9.56 -11.56
N LYS A 132 11.10 8.69 -12.16
CA LYS A 132 10.24 9.00 -13.32
C LYS A 132 8.77 9.19 -12.96
N ARG A 133 8.38 8.81 -11.75
CA ARG A 133 7.05 8.99 -11.19
C ARG A 133 6.87 10.43 -10.72
N SER A 134 5.63 10.93 -10.71
CA SER A 134 5.33 12.24 -10.13
C SER A 134 5.56 12.22 -8.60
N ILE A 135 5.55 13.40 -7.95
CA ILE A 135 5.63 13.47 -6.47
C ILE A 135 4.44 12.71 -5.86
N ASP A 136 3.23 12.94 -6.38
CA ASP A 136 2.00 12.34 -5.87
C ASP A 136 2.02 10.81 -6.04
N ASP A 137 2.52 10.30 -7.17
CA ASP A 137 2.66 8.87 -7.44
C ASP A 137 3.64 8.21 -6.46
N ASN A 138 4.73 8.91 -6.12
CA ASN A 138 5.72 8.42 -5.18
C ASN A 138 5.17 8.43 -3.74
N ILE A 139 4.44 9.47 -3.34
CA ILE A 139 3.75 9.51 -2.04
C ILE A 139 2.77 8.34 -1.95
N MET A 140 1.94 8.15 -2.99
CA MET A 140 0.94 7.08 -3.00
C MET A 140 1.58 5.69 -2.95
N MET A 141 2.65 5.45 -3.71
CA MET A 141 3.40 4.20 -3.66
C MET A 141 4.01 3.95 -2.27
N ALA A 142 4.61 4.98 -1.66
CA ALA A 142 5.21 4.85 -0.33
C ALA A 142 4.16 4.43 0.69
N MET A 143 3.02 5.11 0.74
CA MET A 143 1.94 4.79 1.68
C MET A 143 1.36 3.39 1.41
N MET A 144 1.10 3.06 0.15
CA MET A 144 0.59 1.74 -0.24
C MET A 144 1.56 0.62 0.15
N SER A 145 2.87 0.85 0.03
CA SER A 145 3.88 -0.12 0.42
C SER A 145 3.83 -0.42 1.92
N LEU A 146 3.64 0.60 2.77
CA LEU A 146 3.49 0.43 4.22
C LEU A 146 2.21 -0.32 4.58
N VAL A 147 1.10 0.03 3.93
CA VAL A 147 -0.19 -0.68 4.10
C VAL A 147 -0.03 -2.16 3.75
N LYS A 148 0.62 -2.47 2.62
CA LYS A 148 0.88 -3.86 2.21
C LYS A 148 1.71 -4.62 3.25
N ILE A 149 2.78 -4.01 3.76
CA ILE A 149 3.60 -4.61 4.83
C ILE A 149 2.71 -4.90 6.05
N GLY A 150 1.99 -3.91 6.56
CA GLY A 150 1.14 -4.09 7.74
C GLY A 150 0.06 -5.14 7.56
N ALA A 151 -0.60 -5.16 6.40
CA ALA A 151 -1.58 -6.16 6.01
C ALA A 151 -1.03 -7.59 6.04
N ILE A 152 0.17 -7.78 5.48
CA ILE A 152 0.85 -9.08 5.49
C ILE A 152 1.26 -9.49 6.90
N LEU A 153 1.81 -8.57 7.68
CA LEU A 153 2.22 -8.85 9.05
C LEU A 153 1.02 -9.19 9.92
N ALA A 154 -0.07 -8.44 9.81
CA ALA A 154 -1.30 -8.71 10.56
C ALA A 154 -1.87 -10.10 10.26
N ALA A 155 -1.94 -10.49 8.98
CA ALA A 155 -2.48 -11.80 8.62
C ALA A 155 -1.62 -12.98 9.10
N ASN A 156 -0.30 -12.77 9.26
CA ASN A 156 0.66 -13.82 9.61
C ASN A 156 0.97 -13.88 11.10
N PHE A 157 0.94 -12.74 11.81
CA PHE A 157 1.39 -12.62 13.19
C PHE A 157 0.32 -12.08 14.15
N ASP A 158 -0.87 -11.66 13.70
CA ASP A 158 -2.00 -11.22 14.52
C ASP A 158 -3.29 -11.93 14.02
N THR A 159 -3.26 -13.26 14.12
CA THR A 159 -4.30 -14.16 13.62
C THR A 159 -5.63 -14.03 14.37
N ASN A 160 -5.60 -13.52 15.60
CA ASN A 160 -6.78 -13.28 16.43
C ASN A 160 -7.32 -11.83 16.33
N ALA A 161 -6.60 -10.93 15.63
CA ALA A 161 -6.93 -9.53 15.40
C ALA A 161 -7.02 -8.66 16.67
N ASP A 162 -6.26 -8.98 17.72
CA ASP A 162 -6.18 -8.20 18.95
C ASP A 162 -5.10 -7.10 18.91
N GLY A 163 -4.25 -7.10 17.88
CA GLY A 163 -3.14 -6.17 17.73
C GLY A 163 -1.90 -6.58 18.53
N VAL A 164 -1.83 -7.80 19.04
CA VAL A 164 -0.67 -8.35 19.71
C VAL A 164 -0.08 -9.43 18.79
N VAL A 165 1.24 -9.56 18.82
CA VAL A 165 1.90 -10.65 18.09
C VAL A 165 1.46 -11.97 18.74
N ASP A 166 0.75 -12.80 17.98
CA ASP A 166 0.34 -14.16 18.32
C ASP A 166 1.55 -15.10 18.32
N SER A 167 2.47 -14.88 19.26
CA SER A 167 3.67 -15.69 19.33
C SER A 167 3.41 -17.01 20.04
N THR A 168 3.74 -18.09 19.35
CA THR A 168 3.85 -19.46 19.88
C THR A 168 5.30 -19.87 20.17
N GLY A 169 6.29 -19.05 19.84
CA GLY A 169 7.70 -19.31 20.07
C GLY A 169 8.67 -18.27 19.51
N SER A 170 9.97 -18.50 19.68
CA SER A 170 11.04 -17.62 19.19
C SER A 170 11.26 -17.77 17.68
N ASN A 171 11.57 -16.67 16.97
CA ASN A 171 12.00 -16.68 15.57
C ASN A 171 10.94 -17.14 14.57
N GLU A 172 9.66 -16.87 14.84
CA GLU A 172 8.56 -17.31 13.97
C GLU A 172 8.65 -16.72 12.56
N ALA A 173 9.09 -15.47 12.45
CA ALA A 173 9.33 -14.84 11.15
C ALA A 173 10.38 -15.58 10.30
N CYS A 174 11.29 -16.32 10.91
CA CYS A 174 12.29 -17.14 10.20
C CYS A 174 11.71 -18.44 9.62
N SER A 175 10.51 -18.85 10.05
CA SER A 175 9.87 -20.06 9.60
C SER A 175 8.86 -19.80 8.48
N THR A 176 8.95 -20.61 7.43
CA THR A 176 7.97 -20.61 6.31
C THR A 176 6.55 -20.97 6.73
N THR A 177 6.38 -21.48 7.96
CA THR A 177 5.05 -21.78 8.54
C THR A 177 4.29 -20.52 8.90
N TYR A 178 4.98 -19.48 9.39
CA TYR A 178 4.37 -18.23 9.84
C TYR A 178 4.50 -17.13 8.79
N MET A 179 5.57 -17.14 7.98
CA MET A 179 5.72 -16.22 6.87
C MET A 179 6.25 -16.97 5.66
N SER A 180 5.42 -17.15 4.63
CA SER A 180 5.84 -17.82 3.40
C SER A 180 6.94 -17.03 2.67
N ASP A 181 7.70 -17.67 1.77
CA ASP A 181 8.70 -16.96 0.94
C ASP A 181 8.02 -15.90 0.07
N SER A 182 6.77 -16.14 -0.34
CA SER A 182 5.98 -15.17 -1.11
C SER A 182 5.66 -13.94 -0.26
N ASP A 183 5.20 -14.12 0.97
CA ASP A 183 4.86 -13.00 1.87
C ASP A 183 6.09 -12.21 2.28
N ALA A 184 7.19 -12.90 2.60
CA ALA A 184 8.47 -12.26 2.83
C ALA A 184 8.90 -11.43 1.60
N GLY A 185 8.79 -11.98 0.39
CA GLY A 185 9.08 -11.22 -0.83
C GLY A 185 8.17 -9.99 -1.03
N GLU A 186 6.88 -10.08 -0.70
CA GLU A 186 6.00 -8.92 -0.74
C GLU A 186 6.38 -7.85 0.31
N VAL A 187 6.78 -8.25 1.52
CA VAL A 187 7.33 -7.33 2.53
C VAL A 187 8.61 -6.66 2.02
N GLY A 188 9.53 -7.43 1.44
CA GLY A 188 10.78 -6.92 0.87
C GLY A 188 10.55 -5.90 -0.23
N THR A 189 9.67 -6.20 -1.20
CA THR A 189 9.30 -5.23 -2.24
C THR A 189 8.64 -3.98 -1.66
N GLY A 190 7.78 -4.13 -0.64
CA GLY A 190 7.17 -3.00 0.05
C GLY A 190 8.23 -2.08 0.68
N ILE A 191 9.22 -2.64 1.39
CA ILE A 191 10.29 -1.86 2.00
C ILE A 191 11.09 -1.10 0.93
N THR A 192 11.50 -1.78 -0.14
CA THR A 192 12.27 -1.15 -1.22
C THR A 192 11.46 -0.07 -1.95
N LEU A 193 10.18 -0.32 -2.25
CA LEU A 193 9.33 0.65 -2.93
C LEU A 193 9.02 1.85 -2.04
N PHE A 194 8.81 1.63 -0.74
CA PHE A 194 8.70 2.70 0.24
C PHE A 194 9.95 3.59 0.25
N LEU A 195 11.13 2.99 0.45
CA LEU A 195 12.41 3.71 0.52
C LEU A 195 12.71 4.49 -0.77
N THR A 196 12.62 3.83 -1.92
CA THR A 196 12.91 4.46 -3.21
C THR A 196 11.92 5.57 -3.56
N SER A 197 10.63 5.40 -3.22
CA SER A 197 9.62 6.44 -3.46
C SER A 197 9.79 7.61 -2.50
N LEU A 198 10.07 7.36 -1.22
CA LEU A 198 10.31 8.41 -0.24
C LEU A 198 11.57 9.22 -0.58
N GLY A 199 12.65 8.55 -0.98
CA GLY A 199 13.86 9.19 -1.47
C GLY A 199 13.63 10.08 -2.70
N ALA A 200 12.69 9.71 -3.59
CA ALA A 200 12.30 10.52 -4.75
C ALA A 200 11.44 11.73 -4.38
N VAL A 201 10.67 11.66 -3.29
CA VAL A 201 9.84 12.76 -2.78
C VAL A 201 10.67 13.80 -2.02
N GLY A 202 11.80 13.38 -1.43
CA GLY A 202 12.73 14.23 -0.68
C GLY A 202 12.07 14.83 0.57
N SER A 203 12.34 16.12 0.85
CA SER A 203 11.82 16.82 2.03
C SER A 203 10.33 17.20 1.96
N SER A 204 9.60 16.76 0.92
CA SER A 204 8.21 17.18 0.69
C SER A 204 7.21 16.52 1.66
N ILE A 205 7.55 15.38 2.28
CA ILE A 205 6.79 14.80 3.39
C ILE A 205 7.46 15.27 4.69
N GLY A 206 6.99 16.40 5.23
CA GLY A 206 7.58 17.01 6.43
C GLY A 206 7.55 16.06 7.63
N GLY A 207 8.72 15.70 8.15
CA GLY A 207 8.88 15.15 9.51
C GLY A 207 8.95 13.63 9.66
N VAL A 208 8.91 12.85 8.57
CA VAL A 208 9.22 11.42 8.65
C VAL A 208 10.74 11.27 8.65
N ASP A 209 11.31 10.90 9.80
CA ASP A 209 12.73 10.62 9.94
C ASP A 209 13.07 9.32 9.18
N THR A 210 13.58 9.46 7.95
CA THR A 210 13.96 8.31 7.12
C THR A 210 15.15 7.54 7.69
N SER A 211 15.87 8.11 8.66
CA SER A 211 17.10 7.50 9.20
C SER A 211 16.86 6.12 9.79
N THR A 212 15.70 5.88 10.42
CA THR A 212 15.36 4.56 10.97
C THR A 212 15.28 3.52 9.86
N ILE A 213 14.72 3.88 8.69
CA ILE A 213 14.49 2.93 7.59
C ILE A 213 15.70 2.87 6.65
N ASP A 214 16.45 3.97 6.47
CA ASP A 214 17.74 3.97 5.77
C ASP A 214 18.78 3.12 6.52
N SER A 215 18.71 3.09 7.86
CA SER A 215 19.56 2.22 8.66
C SER A 215 19.29 0.73 8.42
N LEU A 216 18.06 0.33 8.04
CA LEU A 216 17.71 -1.06 7.79
C LEU A 216 18.56 -1.68 6.68
N CYS A 217 18.69 -0.96 5.56
CA CYS A 217 19.49 -1.42 4.43
C CYS A 217 20.97 -1.45 4.74
N THR A 218 21.45 -0.50 5.54
CA THR A 218 22.84 -0.45 5.99
C THR A 218 23.16 -1.61 6.93
N ASN A 219 22.23 -1.96 7.83
CA ASN A 219 22.41 -3.04 8.79
C ASN A 219 22.42 -4.43 8.11
N LEU A 220 21.76 -4.59 6.97
CA LEU A 220 21.82 -5.80 6.16
C LEU A 220 23.18 -6.02 5.45
N ASP A 221 24.00 -4.98 5.35
CA ASP A 221 25.37 -5.05 4.82
C ASP A 221 26.41 -5.28 5.94
N ASP A 222 25.98 -5.53 7.19
CA ASP A 222 26.90 -5.78 8.29
C ASP A 222 27.78 -7.02 7.99
N PRO A 223 29.11 -6.93 8.12
CA PRO A 223 30.04 -8.03 7.81
C PRO A 223 29.87 -9.26 8.71
N SER A 224 29.11 -9.15 9.80
CA SER A 224 28.77 -10.24 10.71
C SER A 224 27.58 -11.06 10.20
N LEU A 225 26.82 -10.55 9.22
CA LEU A 225 25.74 -11.25 8.56
C LEU A 225 26.25 -12.07 7.35
N PRO A 226 25.55 -13.15 6.97
CA PRO A 226 25.80 -13.83 5.71
C PRO A 226 25.73 -12.88 4.50
N ALA A 227 26.66 -13.06 3.56
CA ALA A 227 26.70 -12.24 2.34
C ALA A 227 25.43 -12.42 1.49
N GLY A 228 24.93 -11.32 0.94
CA GLY A 228 23.78 -11.33 0.02
C GLY A 228 22.41 -11.22 0.69
N MET A 229 22.35 -10.90 1.99
CA MET A 229 21.08 -10.61 2.69
C MET A 229 20.46 -9.26 2.32
N ASN A 230 21.26 -8.30 1.85
CA ASN A 230 20.76 -7.00 1.44
C ASN A 230 19.90 -7.10 0.18
N PHE A 231 18.64 -6.71 0.32
CA PHE A 231 17.61 -6.79 -0.71
C PHE A 231 17.11 -5.41 -1.17
N CYS A 232 17.62 -4.33 -0.58
CA CYS A 232 17.04 -2.98 -0.68
C CYS A 232 17.09 -2.32 -2.06
N SER A 233 17.64 -2.99 -3.06
CA SER A 233 17.64 -2.55 -4.46
C SER A 233 16.63 -3.30 -5.34
N ILE A 234 15.92 -4.29 -4.79
CA ILE A 234 15.06 -5.20 -5.52
C ILE A 234 13.58 -4.79 -5.36
N THR A 235 12.95 -4.41 -6.47
CA THR A 235 11.53 -4.01 -6.51
C THR A 235 10.61 -5.08 -7.11
N ASP A 236 11.16 -6.23 -7.51
CA ASP A 236 10.41 -7.37 -8.06
C ASP A 236 10.62 -8.58 -7.17
N LYS A 237 9.51 -9.12 -6.64
CA LYS A 237 9.52 -10.29 -5.76
C LYS A 237 10.25 -11.49 -6.38
N SER A 238 10.10 -11.68 -7.69
CA SER A 238 10.71 -12.81 -8.40
C SER A 238 12.24 -12.73 -8.48
N SER A 239 12.82 -11.57 -8.15
CA SER A 239 14.27 -11.34 -8.18
C SER A 239 14.96 -11.58 -6.83
N PHE A 240 14.23 -11.85 -5.75
CA PHE A 240 14.85 -12.15 -4.46
C PHE A 240 15.53 -13.52 -4.46
N THR A 241 16.75 -13.55 -3.93
CA THR A 241 17.46 -14.80 -3.64
C THR A 241 17.00 -15.39 -2.31
N PRO A 242 17.29 -16.68 -2.03
CA PRO A 242 17.00 -17.26 -0.71
C PRO A 242 17.64 -16.48 0.45
N GLU A 243 18.86 -15.95 0.28
CA GLU A 243 19.51 -15.17 1.35
C GLU A 243 18.88 -13.80 1.54
N MET A 244 18.40 -13.16 0.47
CA MET A 244 17.61 -11.93 0.58
C MET A 244 16.29 -12.17 1.33
N ILE A 245 15.61 -13.30 1.07
CA ILE A 245 14.41 -13.69 1.82
C ILE A 245 14.71 -13.86 3.32
N LYS A 246 15.86 -14.45 3.68
CA LYS A 246 16.29 -14.52 5.08
C LYS A 246 16.58 -13.14 5.65
N GLY A 247 17.20 -12.24 4.89
CA GLY A 247 17.39 -10.84 5.29
C GLY A 247 16.06 -10.14 5.61
N ILE A 248 15.06 -10.31 4.76
CA ILE A 248 13.71 -9.76 4.98
C ILE A 248 13.09 -10.32 6.25
N ARG A 249 13.12 -11.64 6.44
CA ARG A 249 12.60 -12.28 7.66
C ARG A 249 13.34 -11.85 8.92
N SER A 250 14.65 -11.63 8.82
CA SER A 250 15.50 -11.15 9.92
C SER A 250 15.07 -9.76 10.37
N MET A 251 14.75 -8.88 9.43
CA MET A 251 14.19 -7.56 9.74
C MET A 251 12.81 -7.63 10.38
N VAL A 252 11.97 -8.57 9.96
CA VAL A 252 10.67 -8.79 10.61
C VAL A 252 10.86 -9.34 12.03
N ASN A 253 11.89 -10.18 12.24
CA ASN A 253 12.13 -10.87 13.49
C ASN A 253 12.75 -10.00 14.59
N GLU A 254 13.61 -9.04 14.23
CA GLU A 254 14.33 -8.19 15.18
C GLU A 254 13.37 -7.36 16.06
N GLY A 255 13.86 -6.89 17.19
CA GLY A 255 13.04 -6.24 18.22
C GLY A 255 13.53 -4.88 18.66
N ASP A 256 14.65 -4.39 18.13
CA ASP A 256 15.30 -3.19 18.64
C ASP A 256 14.74 -1.91 18.00
N THR A 257 14.46 -1.93 16.69
CA THR A 257 14.07 -0.69 15.98
C THR A 257 12.81 -0.82 15.14
N THR A 258 12.74 -1.86 14.31
CA THR A 258 11.79 -1.94 13.20
C THR A 258 10.89 -3.16 13.34
N GLY A 259 11.44 -4.32 13.67
CA GLY A 259 10.72 -5.60 13.62
C GLY A 259 9.67 -5.83 14.72
N LEU A 260 9.12 -7.05 14.73
CA LEU A 260 8.03 -7.47 15.62
C LEU A 260 8.50 -7.92 17.01
N ALA A 261 9.81 -7.89 17.28
CA ALA A 261 10.40 -8.41 18.52
C ALA A 261 10.05 -9.89 18.80
N THR A 262 9.97 -10.72 17.75
CA THR A 262 9.76 -12.18 17.88
C THR A 262 11.04 -12.94 18.20
N CYS A 263 12.18 -12.25 18.24
CA CYS A 263 13.46 -12.78 18.64
C CYS A 263 13.55 -12.93 20.17
N SER A 264 13.77 -14.16 20.66
CA SER A 264 13.74 -14.44 22.11
C SER A 264 15.08 -14.33 22.83
N ILE A 265 16.09 -13.72 22.21
CA ILE A 265 17.42 -13.59 22.81
C ILE A 265 17.45 -12.43 23.82
N ALA A 266 18.37 -12.52 24.78
CA ALA A 266 18.68 -11.39 25.65
C ALA A 266 19.38 -10.29 24.83
N SER A 267 18.96 -9.04 25.06
CA SER A 267 19.42 -7.81 24.38
C SER A 267 20.93 -7.77 24.04
N PRO A 268 21.34 -7.20 22.89
CA PRO A 268 20.48 -6.53 21.89
C PRO A 268 19.63 -7.52 21.08
N GLN A 269 18.47 -7.06 20.61
CA GLN A 269 17.60 -7.83 19.70
C GLN A 269 17.67 -7.23 18.29
N ASP A 270 18.89 -6.94 17.84
CA ASP A 270 19.16 -6.33 16.54
C ASP A 270 19.19 -7.40 15.43
N ILE A 271 19.31 -6.96 14.18
CA ILE A 271 19.35 -7.87 13.03
C ILE A 271 20.55 -8.82 13.04
N VAL A 272 21.69 -8.42 13.61
CA VAL A 272 22.92 -9.24 13.67
C VAL A 272 22.74 -10.42 14.61
N THR A 273 22.00 -10.22 15.68
CA THR A 273 21.75 -11.22 16.72
C THR A 273 20.48 -12.02 16.48
N CYS A 274 19.50 -11.45 15.76
CA CYS A 274 18.19 -12.04 15.45
C CYS A 274 18.03 -12.52 14.01
N TYR A 275 19.13 -12.72 13.27
CA TYR A 275 19.04 -13.14 11.88
C TYR A 275 18.45 -14.55 11.72
N CYS A 276 17.76 -14.74 10.60
CA CYS A 276 17.19 -16.02 10.21
C CYS A 276 18.25 -16.88 9.50
N PRO A 277 18.57 -18.08 10.02
CA PRO A 277 19.61 -18.95 9.45
C PRO A 277 19.23 -19.59 8.10
#